data_AF-F3KHH6-F1
#
_entry.id   AF-F3KHH6-F1
#
_cell.length_a   1.000
_cell.length_b   1.000
_cell.length_c   1.000
_cell.angle_alpha   90.00
_cell.angle_beta   90.00
_cell.angle_gamma   90.00
#
_symmetry.space_group_name_H-M   'P 1'
#
loop_
_entity.id
_entity.type
_entity.pdbx_description
1 polymer ?
#
loop_
_entity_poly.entity_id
_entity_poly.type
_entity_poly.pdbx_seq_one_letter_code
_entity_poly.pdbx_strand_id
1 'polypeptide(L)' 'MRTELALLSRNQQWLNSDEAGYCDLCGDNIPLKRLLAAPHTRRCFDCSQIP' A
#
# COMPACT_ATOMS: atom_id res chain seq x y z
N MET A 1 21.00 0.54 4.60
CA MET A 1 20.75 -0.31 3.40
C MET A 1 19.96 -1.61 3.66
N ARG A 2 19.43 -1.88 4.87
CA ARG A 2 18.58 -3.07 5.14
C ARG A 2 17.06 -2.79 5.07
N THR A 3 16.65 -1.53 5.16
CA THR A 3 15.25 -1.11 5.33
C THR A 3 14.43 -1.15 4.05
N GLU A 4 15.02 -0.82 2.89
CA GLU A 4 14.30 -0.81 1.61
C GLU A 4 13.94 -2.22 1.12
N LEU A 5 14.86 -3.18 1.24
CA LEU A 5 14.57 -4.58 0.91
C LEU A 5 13.42 -5.15 1.74
N ALA A 6 13.36 -4.80 3.02
CA ALA A 6 12.27 -5.21 3.90
C ALA A 6 10.93 -4.58 3.48
N LEU A 7 10.93 -3.31 3.04
CA LEU A 7 9.74 -2.64 2.53
C LEU A 7 9.23 -3.31 1.24
N LEU A 8 10.13 -3.55 0.28
CA LEU A 8 9.78 -4.20 -0.99
C LEU A 8 9.24 -5.62 -0.77
N SER A 9 9.85 -6.40 0.13
CA SER A 9 9.38 -7.76 0.45
C SER A 9 7.97 -7.76 1.05
N ARG A 10 7.68 -6.82 1.95
CA ARG A 10 6.33 -6.67 2.53
C ARG A 10 5.30 -6.24 1.50
N ASN A 11 5.66 -5.39 0.54
CA ASN A 11 4.76 -5.00 -0.54
C ASN A 11 4.47 -6.19 -1.45
N GLN A 12 5.49 -6.98 -1.80
CA GLN A 12 5.31 -8.16 -2.63
C GLN A 12 4.36 -9.18 -1.98
N GLN A 13 4.48 -9.40 -0.67
CA GLN A 13 3.57 -10.27 0.08
C GLN A 13 2.12 -9.75 0.03
N TRP A 14 1.92 -8.45 0.18
CA TRP A 14 0.59 -7.85 0.11
C TRP A 14 -0.01 -7.90 -1.29
N LEU A 15 0.77 -7.66 -2.34
CA LEU A 15 0.30 -7.81 -3.73
C LEU A 15 -0.14 -9.24 -4.06
N ASN A 16 0.33 -10.22 -3.30
CA ASN A 16 -0.05 -11.62 -3.45
C ASN A 16 -1.20 -12.05 -2.52
N SER A 17 -1.79 -11.13 -1.75
CA SER A 17 -2.96 -11.41 -0.91
C SER A 17 -4.26 -10.92 -1.54
N ASP A 18 -5.39 -11.44 -1.06
CA ASP A 18 -6.73 -11.02 -1.49
C ASP A 18 -7.07 -9.57 -1.07
N GLU A 19 -6.27 -9.00 -0.18
CA GLU A 19 -6.42 -7.63 0.35
C GLU A 19 -5.60 -6.61 -0.46
N ALA A 20 -4.93 -7.05 -1.54
CA ALA A 20 -4.18 -6.17 -2.42
C ALA A 20 -5.08 -5.11 -3.05
N GLY A 21 -4.63 -3.87 -3.02
CA GLY A 21 -5.38 -2.74 -3.57
C GLY A 21 -6.45 -2.17 -2.65
N TYR A 22 -6.62 -2.66 -1.42
CA TYR A 22 -7.52 -2.07 -0.43
C TYR A 22 -6.79 -1.27 0.65
N CYS A 23 -7.43 -0.23 1.13
CA CYS A 23 -6.93 0.64 2.19
C CYS A 23 -6.95 -0.11 3.53
N ASP A 24 -5.83 -0.08 4.25
CA ASP A 24 -5.70 -0.72 5.57
C ASP A 24 -6.57 -0.07 6.66
N LEU A 25 -6.96 1.20 6.45
CA LEU A 25 -7.76 1.97 7.40
C LEU A 25 -9.27 1.89 7.14
N CYS A 26 -9.72 2.17 5.91
CA CYS A 26 -11.16 2.21 5.60
C CYS A 26 -11.67 1.00 4.81
N GLY A 27 -10.78 0.15 4.29
CA GLY A 27 -11.16 -0.98 3.43
C GLY A 27 -11.51 -0.61 1.99
N ASP A 28 -11.53 0.68 1.62
CA ASP A 28 -11.85 1.09 0.25
C ASP A 28 -10.71 0.79 -0.73
N ASN A 29 -11.07 0.71 -2.02
CA ASN A 29 -10.09 0.58 -3.09
C ASN A 29 -9.09 1.76 -3.12
N ILE A 30 -7.81 1.45 -3.15
CA ILE A 30 -6.73 2.40 -3.42
C ILE A 30 -6.65 2.57 -4.95
N PRO A 31 -6.76 3.80 -5.48
CA PRO A 31 -6.67 4.02 -6.92
C PRO A 31 -5.34 3.52 -7.50
N LEU A 32 -5.38 2.83 -8.64
CA LEU A 32 -4.17 2.29 -9.29
C LEU A 32 -3.10 3.36 -9.52
N LYS A 33 -3.48 4.58 -9.93
CA LYS A 33 -2.55 5.71 -10.10
C LYS A 33 -1.75 6.01 -8.83
N ARG A 34 -2.37 5.85 -7.66
CA ARG A 34 -1.72 6.05 -6.37
C ARG A 34 -0.76 4.90 -6.04
N LEU A 35 -1.13 3.66 -6.33
CA LEU A 35 -0.24 2.50 -6.18
C LEU A 35 0.99 2.61 -7.08
N LEU A 36 0.82 3.09 -8.32
CA LEU A 36 1.94 3.33 -9.23
C LEU A 36 2.87 4.45 -8.75
N ALA A 37 2.31 5.51 -8.17
CA ALA A 37 3.10 6.63 -7.63
C ALA A 37 3.80 6.28 -6.30
N ALA A 38 3.18 5.46 -5.47
CA ALA A 38 3.70 5.04 -4.17
C ALA A 38 3.43 3.54 -3.93
N PRO A 39 4.25 2.63 -4.49
CA PRO A 39 4.02 1.17 -4.44
C PRO A 39 4.05 0.55 -3.05
N HIS A 40 4.50 1.31 -2.05
CA HIS A 40 4.55 0.91 -0.65
C HIS A 40 3.38 1.44 0.18
N THR A 41 2.49 2.23 -0.43
CA THR A 41 1.33 2.74 0.28
C THR A 41 0.30 1.64 0.49
N ARG A 42 -0.26 1.58 1.70
CA ARG A 42 -1.44 0.76 2.02
C ARG A 42 -2.66 1.61 2.36
N ARG A 43 -2.61 2.91 2.05
CA ARG A 43 -3.66 3.88 2.35
C ARG A 43 -4.16 4.57 1.09
N CYS A 44 -5.47 4.77 1.02
CA CYS A 44 -6.09 5.63 0.01
C CYS A 44 -5.63 7.10 0.18
N PHE A 45 -6.03 7.97 -0.74
CA PHE A 45 -5.62 9.38 -0.69
C PHE A 45 -6.08 10.05 0.61
N ASP A 46 -7.34 9.82 0.98
CA ASP A 46 -7.96 10.46 2.15
C ASP A 46 -7.33 9.96 3.46
N CYS A 47 -7.21 8.64 3.61
CA CYS A 47 -6.66 8.03 4.81
C CYS A 47 -5.16 8.29 5.00
N SER A 48 -4.43 8.63 3.93
CA SER A 48 -3.01 8.95 4.04
C SER A 48 -2.69 10.28 4.70
N GLN A 49 -3.69 11.14 4.84
CA GLN A 49 -3.57 12.41 5.58
C GLN A 49 -3.82 12.23 7.09
N ILE A 50 -4.26 11.03 7.50
CA ILE A 50 -4.54 10.69 8.90
C ILE A 50 -3.25 10.18 9.55
N PRO A 51 -2.82 10.79 10.69
CA PRO A 51 -1.63 10.37 11.43
C PRO A 51 -1.66 8.89 11.84
#